data_AF-A0A0C9UKX4-F1
#
_entry.id   AF-A0A0C9UKX4-F1
#
_cell.length_a   1.000
_cell.length_b   1.000
_cell.length_c   1.000
_cell.angle_alpha   90.00
_cell.angle_beta   90.00
_cell.angle_gamma   90.00
#
_symmetry.space_group_name_H-M   'P 1'
#
loop_
_entity.id
_entity.type
_entity.pdbx_description
1 polymer ?
#
loop_
_entity_poly.entity_id
_entity_poly.type
_entity_poly.pdbx_seq_one_letter_code
_entity_poly.pdbx_strand_id
1 'polypeptide(L)'
;MLDLSEQPKDENIAICKKYLEKMAPLNLWLEMEIGITGGEEDGTDNTGVDNAALYTQPEDVYDVYKTLNDVSPNFSIAAAFGNIHGVYTPGNVRLHPELLGKHQAFVSEKTDKEKPLFLVFHGGSGSTKEEIKTAVHNGVVKMNVDTDTQFAYLVGIRDFVEKNNDYLQSQIGNPEGVDKPNKNFYDPRVWVREGEKTMAARVKEACRDLGNVDRL
;
A
#
# COMPACT_ATOMS: atom_id res chain seq x y z
N MET A 1 9.49 3.55 -7.50
CA MET A 1 9.65 4.00 -6.11
C MET A 1 11.10 3.70 -5.70
N LEU A 2 11.71 4.54 -4.88
CA LEU A 2 12.95 4.22 -4.18
C LEU A 2 12.64 4.13 -2.69
N ASP A 3 12.78 2.93 -2.14
CA ASP A 3 12.85 2.75 -0.70
C ASP A 3 14.32 2.63 -0.30
N LEU A 4 14.80 3.67 0.39
CA LEU A 4 16.13 3.73 0.99
C LEU A 4 15.98 4.18 2.45
N SER A 5 14.84 3.88 3.06
CA SER A 5 14.41 4.33 4.38
C SER A 5 15.35 3.83 5.50
N GLU A 6 16.00 2.67 5.29
CA GLU A 6 17.05 2.13 6.15
C GLU A 6 18.41 2.83 6.03
N GLN A 7 18.64 3.60 4.96
CA GLN A 7 19.88 4.35 4.78
C GLN A 7 19.85 5.65 5.59
N PRO A 8 21.02 6.24 5.92
CA PRO A 8 21.05 7.57 6.52
C PRO A 8 20.24 8.57 5.69
N LYS A 9 19.41 9.39 6.36
CA LYS A 9 18.50 10.36 5.71
C LYS A 9 19.14 11.12 4.55
N ASP A 10 20.32 11.70 4.78
CA ASP A 10 21.00 12.54 3.80
C ASP A 10 21.44 11.74 2.56
N GLU A 11 21.82 10.47 2.75
CA GLU A 11 22.18 9.56 1.66
C GLU A 11 20.95 9.15 0.84
N ASN A 12 19.84 8.81 1.51
CA ASN A 12 18.56 8.51 0.87
C ASN A 12 18.12 9.70 -0.02
N ILE A 13 18.07 10.90 0.54
CA ILE A 13 17.68 12.13 -0.19
C ILE A 13 18.61 12.39 -1.38
N ALA A 14 19.93 12.25 -1.19
CA ALA A 14 20.91 12.48 -2.24
C ALA A 14 20.77 11.49 -3.41
N ILE A 15 20.55 10.21 -3.12
CA ILE A 15 20.33 9.18 -4.13
C ILE A 15 19.01 9.44 -4.86
N CYS A 16 17.93 9.71 -4.13
CA CYS A 16 16.63 10.05 -4.69
C CYS A 16 16.72 11.24 -5.65
N LYS A 17 17.42 12.32 -5.26
CA LYS A 17 17.68 13.48 -6.13
C LYS A 17 18.35 13.09 -7.44
N LYS A 18 19.45 12.31 -7.37
CA LYS A 18 20.21 11.85 -8.54
C LYS A 18 19.37 11.01 -9.51
N TYR A 19 18.43 10.21 -9.00
CA TYR A 19 17.49 9.47 -9.84
C TYR A 19 16.41 10.39 -10.41
N LEU A 20 15.86 11.32 -9.61
CA LEU A 20 14.85 12.28 -10.06
C LEU A 20 15.39 13.16 -11.21
N GLU A 21 16.67 13.56 -11.16
CA GLU A 21 17.33 14.31 -12.24
C GLU A 21 17.32 13.56 -13.58
N LYS A 22 17.38 12.22 -13.56
CA LYS A 22 17.29 11.37 -14.75
C LYS A 22 15.85 11.10 -15.17
N MET A 23 14.93 11.06 -14.21
CA MET A 23 13.50 10.76 -14.42
C MET A 23 12.72 11.98 -14.91
N ALA A 24 13.08 13.19 -14.49
CA ALA A 24 12.36 14.41 -14.80
C ALA A 24 12.29 14.73 -16.31
N PRO A 25 13.38 14.60 -17.11
CA PRO A 25 13.31 14.79 -18.57
C PRO A 25 12.41 13.77 -19.29
N LEU A 26 12.12 12.63 -18.64
CA LEU A 26 11.23 11.59 -19.14
C LEU A 26 9.78 11.75 -18.65
N ASN A 27 9.49 12.81 -17.89
CA ASN A 27 8.20 13.06 -17.25
C ASN A 27 7.73 11.89 -16.36
N LEU A 28 8.67 11.23 -15.69
CA LEU A 28 8.37 10.14 -14.75
C LEU A 28 8.18 10.69 -13.33
N TRP A 29 7.34 9.99 -12.54
CA TRP A 29 7.06 10.30 -11.15
C TRP A 29 7.96 9.49 -10.21
N LEU A 30 8.59 10.14 -9.23
CA LEU A 30 9.35 9.45 -8.19
C LEU A 30 8.55 9.36 -6.89
N GLU A 31 8.22 8.15 -6.46
CA GLU A 31 7.83 7.91 -5.07
C GLU A 31 9.08 7.56 -4.26
N MET A 32 9.28 8.20 -3.11
CA MET A 32 10.37 7.91 -2.19
C MET A 32 9.87 7.66 -0.77
N GLU A 33 10.62 6.90 0.01
CA GLU A 33 10.28 6.58 1.40
C GLU A 33 11.28 7.11 2.42
N ILE A 34 10.79 7.68 3.51
CA ILE A 34 11.58 8.23 4.61
C ILE A 34 11.01 7.82 5.97
N GLY A 35 11.89 7.46 6.90
CA GLY A 35 11.52 6.92 8.21
C GLY A 35 11.86 5.44 8.27
N ILE A 36 11.31 4.72 9.25
CA ILE A 36 11.42 3.25 9.32
C ILE A 36 10.01 2.74 9.55
N THR A 37 9.51 1.88 8.65
CA THR A 37 8.23 1.20 8.81
C THR A 37 8.39 0.03 9.79
N GLY A 38 7.38 -0.20 10.63
CA GLY A 38 7.40 -1.34 11.54
C GLY A 38 7.02 -2.65 10.84
N GLY A 39 7.32 -3.79 11.48
CA GLY A 39 6.94 -5.13 10.99
C GLY A 39 7.98 -5.78 10.07
N GLU A 40 7.56 -6.84 9.37
CA GLU A 40 8.38 -7.55 8.40
C GLU A 40 7.97 -7.21 6.95
N GLU A 41 8.92 -6.75 6.14
CA GLU A 41 8.78 -6.57 4.69
C GLU A 41 9.97 -7.21 3.98
N ASP A 42 9.71 -7.99 2.92
CA ASP A 42 10.73 -8.61 2.08
C ASP A 42 11.85 -9.38 2.85
N GLY A 43 11.53 -9.87 4.06
CA GLY A 43 12.44 -10.61 4.94
C GLY A 43 13.25 -9.75 5.93
N THR A 44 12.98 -8.45 6.01
CA THR A 44 13.53 -7.54 7.02
C THR A 44 12.50 -7.28 8.12
N ASP A 45 12.86 -7.55 9.38
CA ASP A 45 11.99 -7.39 10.56
C ASP A 45 12.41 -6.19 11.44
N ASN A 46 11.56 -5.16 11.48
CA ASN A 46 11.74 -3.93 12.26
C ASN A 46 10.99 -3.94 13.61
N THR A 47 10.48 -5.07 14.08
CA THR A 47 9.68 -5.16 15.32
C THR A 47 10.45 -4.79 16.61
N GLY A 48 11.79 -4.81 16.57
CA GLY A 48 12.67 -4.50 17.70
C GLY A 48 13.15 -3.04 17.80
N VAL A 49 12.75 -2.16 16.89
CA VAL A 49 13.23 -0.76 16.83
C VAL A 49 12.53 0.13 17.87
N ASP A 50 13.23 1.14 18.39
CA ASP A 50 12.66 2.11 19.33
C ASP A 50 11.47 2.86 18.71
N ASN A 51 10.39 3.01 19.47
CA ASN A 51 9.11 3.57 19.02
C ASN A 51 9.27 5.00 18.51
N ALA A 52 10.18 5.79 19.08
CA ALA A 52 10.45 7.15 18.60
C ALA A 52 11.09 7.20 17.19
N ALA A 53 11.85 6.16 16.81
CA ALA A 53 12.46 6.06 15.49
C ALA A 53 11.47 5.57 14.40
N LEU A 54 10.28 5.12 14.79
CA LEU A 54 9.23 4.62 13.89
C LEU A 54 8.31 5.71 13.32
N TYR A 55 8.53 6.97 13.70
CA TYR A 55 7.77 8.10 13.20
C TYR A 55 8.68 9.16 12.58
N THR A 56 8.47 9.43 11.31
CA THR A 56 9.17 10.48 10.56
C THR A 56 8.85 11.86 11.17
N GLN A 57 9.85 12.73 11.23
CA GLN A 57 9.66 14.10 11.72
C GLN A 57 9.31 15.07 10.57
N PRO A 58 8.50 16.13 10.81
CA PRO A 58 8.19 17.14 9.79
C PRO A 58 9.41 17.79 9.13
N GLU A 59 10.50 17.95 9.87
CA GLU A 59 11.77 18.48 9.39
C GLU A 59 12.38 17.57 8.31
N ASP A 60 12.32 16.25 8.50
CA ASP A 60 12.84 15.28 7.52
C ASP A 60 12.02 15.32 6.23
N VAL A 61 10.69 15.43 6.35
CA VAL A 61 9.79 15.59 5.20
C VAL A 61 10.05 16.90 4.46
N TYR A 62 10.38 17.97 5.17
CA TYR A 62 10.75 19.24 4.54
C TYR A 62 12.11 19.17 3.82
N ASP A 63 13.11 18.50 4.39
CA ASP A 63 14.41 18.30 3.75
C ASP A 63 14.27 17.53 2.42
N VAL A 64 13.40 16.51 2.40
CA VAL A 64 12.99 15.80 1.19
C VAL A 64 12.33 16.76 0.20
N TYR A 65 11.26 17.44 0.62
CA TYR A 65 10.49 18.32 -0.26
C TYR A 65 11.38 19.38 -0.89
N LYS A 66 12.18 20.09 -0.08
CA LYS A 66 13.08 21.14 -0.53
C LYS A 66 14.04 20.60 -1.59
N THR A 67 14.68 19.46 -1.31
CA THR A 67 15.72 18.92 -2.18
C THR A 67 15.19 18.38 -3.50
N LEU A 68 14.04 17.70 -3.47
CA LEU A 68 13.45 17.10 -4.67
C LEU A 68 12.67 18.10 -5.53
N ASN A 69 11.97 19.04 -4.89
CA ASN A 69 11.23 20.09 -5.61
C ASN A 69 12.14 21.04 -6.40
N ASP A 70 13.41 21.20 -5.99
CA ASP A 70 14.43 21.91 -6.76
C ASP A 70 14.74 21.24 -8.12
N VAL A 71 14.45 19.94 -8.26
CA VAL A 71 14.65 19.17 -9.49
C VAL A 71 13.36 19.07 -10.30
N SER A 72 12.27 18.66 -9.65
CA SER A 72 10.96 18.44 -10.28
C SER A 72 9.85 18.43 -9.24
N PRO A 73 8.64 18.93 -9.53
CA PRO A 73 7.49 18.78 -8.64
C PRO A 73 6.87 17.37 -8.66
N ASN A 74 7.30 16.48 -9.58
CA ASN A 74 6.71 15.17 -9.81
C ASN A 74 7.29 14.10 -8.87
N PHE A 75 7.05 14.26 -7.58
CA PHE A 75 7.42 13.26 -6.57
C PHE A 75 6.38 13.16 -5.47
N SER A 76 6.39 12.02 -4.77
CA SER A 76 5.55 11.76 -3.61
C SER A 76 6.37 11.11 -2.49
N ILE A 77 5.91 11.30 -1.26
CA ILE A 77 6.63 10.88 -0.05
C ILE A 77 5.78 9.86 0.71
N ALA A 78 6.33 8.67 0.90
CA ALA A 78 5.90 7.73 1.93
C ALA A 78 6.66 8.07 3.22
N ALA A 79 5.94 8.48 4.26
CA ALA A 79 6.52 8.75 5.57
C ALA A 79 6.13 7.62 6.53
N ALA A 80 6.98 7.29 7.50
CA ALA A 80 6.62 6.41 8.58
C ALA A 80 5.73 7.17 9.58
N PHE A 81 4.47 6.75 9.70
CA PHE A 81 3.52 7.27 10.71
C PHE A 81 2.90 6.13 11.52
N GLY A 82 3.69 5.09 11.77
CA GLY A 82 3.26 3.86 12.45
C GLY A 82 2.54 2.85 11.53
N ASN A 83 2.67 3.03 10.22
CA ASN A 83 2.23 2.05 9.22
C ASN A 83 3.18 0.84 9.17
N ILE A 84 2.59 -0.33 8.93
CA ILE A 84 3.24 -1.64 8.99
C ILE A 84 2.83 -2.44 7.75
N HIS A 85 3.76 -3.17 7.13
CA HIS A 85 3.47 -3.92 5.90
C HIS A 85 3.01 -5.34 6.20
N GLY A 86 1.71 -5.61 6.06
CA GLY A 86 1.13 -6.94 6.28
C GLY A 86 -0.13 -6.89 7.13
N VAL A 87 -0.54 -8.04 7.66
CA VAL A 87 -1.60 -8.13 8.68
C VAL A 87 -0.97 -8.70 9.94
N TYR A 88 -0.72 -7.83 10.92
CA TYR A 88 -0.18 -8.23 12.22
C TYR A 88 -1.22 -8.08 13.31
N THR A 89 -1.07 -8.91 14.34
CA THR A 89 -1.74 -8.72 15.63
C THR A 89 -1.43 -7.30 16.13
N PRO A 90 -2.39 -6.55 16.71
CA PRO A 90 -2.14 -5.21 17.25
C PRO A 90 -0.90 -5.22 18.15
N GLY A 91 0.19 -4.62 17.66
CA GLY A 91 1.50 -4.61 18.29
C GLY A 91 1.80 -3.29 19.02
N ASN A 92 3.09 -3.02 19.24
CA ASN A 92 3.61 -1.85 19.96
C ASN A 92 3.59 -0.54 19.14
N VAL A 93 3.31 -0.62 17.84
CA VAL A 93 3.32 0.50 16.90
C VAL A 93 1.87 0.77 16.48
N ARG A 94 1.45 2.03 16.56
CA ARG A 94 0.08 2.45 16.26
C ARG A 94 0.11 3.42 15.10
N LEU A 95 -0.85 3.29 14.19
CA LEU A 95 -1.04 4.27 13.14
C LEU A 95 -1.39 5.62 13.78
N HIS A 96 -0.67 6.66 13.32
CA HIS A 96 -0.88 8.05 13.73
C HIS A 96 -1.08 8.94 12.48
N PRO A 97 -2.21 8.80 11.74
CA PRO A 97 -2.45 9.56 10.50
C PRO A 97 -2.47 11.08 10.69
N GLU A 98 -2.66 11.56 11.91
CA GLU A 98 -2.56 12.98 12.26
C GLU A 98 -1.15 13.56 12.07
N LEU A 99 -0.09 12.74 12.10
CA LEU A 99 1.27 13.18 11.83
C LEU A 99 1.44 13.71 10.41
N LEU A 100 0.70 13.13 9.45
CA LEU A 100 0.67 13.60 8.06
C LEU A 100 0.18 15.06 7.96
N GLY A 101 -0.78 15.44 8.81
CA GLY A 101 -1.25 16.83 8.90
C GLY A 101 -0.16 17.77 9.42
N LYS A 102 0.67 17.31 10.37
CA LYS A 102 1.82 18.09 10.85
C LYS A 102 2.86 18.30 9.76
N HIS A 103 3.12 17.27 8.93
CA HIS A 103 4.01 17.39 7.78
C HIS A 103 3.50 18.43 6.77
N GLN A 104 2.21 18.35 6.38
CA GLN A 104 1.62 19.35 5.49
C GLN A 104 1.73 20.77 6.05
N ALA A 105 1.36 20.97 7.31
CA ALA A 105 1.40 22.28 7.97
C ALA A 105 2.82 22.86 7.98
N PHE A 106 3.82 22.06 8.39
CA PHE A 106 5.20 22.50 8.49
C PHE A 106 5.79 22.92 7.13
N VAL A 107 5.47 22.18 6.06
CA VAL A 107 5.93 22.53 4.70
C VAL A 107 5.11 23.69 4.13
N SER A 108 3.82 23.79 4.44
CA SER A 108 2.94 24.90 4.05
C SER A 108 3.48 26.22 4.58
N GLU A 109 3.88 26.28 5.86
CA GLU A 109 4.48 27.48 6.49
C GLU A 109 5.74 27.99 5.78
N LYS A 110 6.43 27.13 5.02
CA LYS A 110 7.68 27.45 4.33
C LYS A 110 7.52 27.68 2.83
N THR A 111 6.35 27.37 2.27
CA THR A 111 6.13 27.33 0.80
C THR A 111 4.91 28.09 0.33
N ASP A 112 4.13 28.70 1.24
CA ASP A 112 2.88 29.42 0.96
C ASP A 112 1.82 28.61 0.18
N LYS A 113 1.96 27.28 0.14
CA LYS A 113 1.00 26.34 -0.46
C LYS A 113 0.25 25.62 0.65
N GLU A 114 -1.08 25.55 0.56
CA GLU A 114 -1.92 24.91 1.60
C GLU A 114 -1.64 23.41 1.80
N LYS A 115 -1.44 22.66 0.70
CA LYS A 115 -1.11 21.23 0.72
C LYS A 115 0.04 20.94 -0.25
N PRO A 116 1.29 21.24 0.15
CA PRO A 116 2.43 21.14 -0.75
C PRO A 116 2.88 19.70 -1.03
N LEU A 117 2.46 18.74 -0.20
CA LEU A 117 2.95 17.36 -0.26
C LEU A 117 1.96 16.42 -0.94
N PHE A 118 2.48 15.56 -1.82
CA PHE A 118 1.80 14.34 -2.25
C PHE A 118 2.23 13.18 -1.34
N LEU A 119 1.37 12.80 -0.40
CA LEU A 119 1.70 11.76 0.56
C LEU A 119 1.20 10.39 0.11
N VAL A 120 1.93 9.35 0.50
CA VAL A 120 1.62 7.95 0.19
C VAL A 120 1.45 7.17 1.49
N PHE A 121 0.36 6.40 1.57
CA PHE A 121 0.08 5.51 2.69
C PHE A 121 0.46 4.08 2.32
N HIS A 122 1.61 3.62 2.80
CA HIS A 122 1.99 2.21 2.69
C HIS A 122 1.41 1.37 3.82
N GLY A 123 1.34 0.05 3.67
CA GLY A 123 0.80 -0.81 4.73
C GLY A 123 -0.68 -0.54 5.07
N GLY A 124 -1.51 -0.18 4.08
CA GLY A 124 -2.92 0.18 4.33
C GLY A 124 -3.84 -1.00 4.68
N SER A 125 -3.37 -2.25 4.55
CA SER A 125 -4.19 -3.44 4.87
C SER A 125 -4.45 -3.52 6.37
N GLY A 126 -5.68 -3.86 6.77
CA GLY A 126 -6.07 -3.93 8.19
C GLY A 126 -6.27 -2.59 8.91
N SER A 127 -6.02 -1.45 8.26
CA SER A 127 -6.29 -0.11 8.81
C SER A 127 -7.80 0.13 8.94
N THR A 128 -8.21 0.88 9.96
CA THR A 128 -9.61 1.28 10.13
C THR A 128 -10.02 2.33 9.11
N LYS A 129 -11.33 2.41 8.81
CA LYS A 129 -11.88 3.41 7.88
C LYS A 129 -11.63 4.85 8.33
N GLU A 130 -11.63 5.11 9.63
CA GLU A 130 -11.35 6.45 10.17
C GLU A 130 -9.87 6.82 10.07
N GLU A 131 -8.94 5.87 10.24
CA GLU A 131 -7.52 6.11 9.99
C GLU A 131 -7.26 6.44 8.51
N ILE A 132 -7.82 5.65 7.59
CA ILE A 132 -7.72 5.89 6.14
C ILE A 132 -8.28 7.25 5.78
N LYS A 133 -9.48 7.59 6.26
CA LYS A 133 -10.14 8.88 6.00
C LYS A 133 -9.31 10.05 6.53
N THR A 134 -8.72 9.92 7.73
CA THR A 134 -7.84 10.94 8.31
C THR A 134 -6.57 11.12 7.48
N ALA A 135 -5.97 10.02 7.01
CA ALA A 135 -4.80 10.06 6.14
C ALA A 135 -5.10 10.79 4.81
N VAL A 136 -6.22 10.45 4.15
CA VAL A 136 -6.69 11.11 2.92
C VAL A 136 -6.95 12.60 3.16
N HIS A 137 -7.59 12.95 4.27
CA HIS A 137 -7.81 14.35 4.64
C HIS A 137 -6.49 15.14 4.74
N ASN A 138 -5.43 14.50 5.26
CA ASN A 138 -4.09 15.06 5.41
C ASN A 138 -3.23 14.99 4.14
N GLY A 139 -3.82 14.69 2.97
CA GLY A 139 -3.14 14.79 1.67
C GLY A 139 -2.47 13.50 1.20
N VAL A 140 -2.88 12.35 1.74
CA VAL A 140 -2.61 11.08 1.07
C VAL A 140 -3.36 11.02 -0.25
N VAL A 141 -2.63 10.77 -1.33
CA VAL A 141 -3.16 10.64 -2.70
C VAL A 141 -3.05 9.22 -3.26
N LYS A 142 -2.27 8.37 -2.60
CA LYS A 142 -2.07 6.96 -2.96
C LYS A 142 -1.97 6.12 -1.69
N MET A 143 -2.69 5.00 -1.65
CA MET A 143 -2.57 3.99 -0.59
C MET A 143 -2.25 2.64 -1.22
N ASN A 144 -1.27 1.93 -0.67
CA ASN A 144 -0.92 0.59 -1.12
C ASN A 144 -1.84 -0.43 -0.42
N VAL A 145 -2.37 -1.38 -1.19
CA VAL A 145 -3.20 -2.49 -0.69
C VAL A 145 -2.68 -3.76 -1.35
N ASP A 146 -2.19 -4.70 -0.55
CA ASP A 146 -1.67 -5.96 -1.05
C ASP A 146 -2.22 -7.15 -0.26
N THR A 147 -1.89 -7.29 1.02
CA THR A 147 -2.30 -8.42 1.86
C THR A 147 -3.82 -8.66 1.85
N ASP A 148 -4.60 -7.60 1.97
CA ASP A 148 -6.07 -7.72 1.90
C ASP A 148 -6.57 -8.21 0.53
N THR A 149 -5.90 -7.82 -0.56
CA THR A 149 -6.25 -8.30 -1.91
C THR A 149 -5.74 -9.71 -2.17
N GLN A 150 -4.59 -10.10 -1.62
CA GLN A 150 -4.10 -11.49 -1.66
C GLN A 150 -5.10 -12.42 -0.98
N PHE A 151 -5.54 -12.06 0.23
CA PHE A 151 -6.52 -12.83 0.98
C PHE A 151 -7.87 -12.86 0.24
N ALA A 152 -8.36 -11.72 -0.24
CA ALA A 152 -9.61 -11.66 -1.00
C ALA A 152 -9.55 -12.52 -2.28
N TYR A 153 -8.43 -12.53 -2.99
CA TYR A 153 -8.25 -13.38 -4.17
C TYR A 153 -8.28 -14.87 -3.81
N LEU A 154 -7.60 -15.26 -2.72
CA LEU A 154 -7.63 -16.63 -2.20
C LEU A 154 -9.05 -17.09 -1.84
N VAL A 155 -9.86 -16.23 -1.20
CA VAL A 155 -11.24 -16.56 -0.79
C VAL A 155 -12.06 -17.14 -1.94
N GLY A 156 -12.05 -16.49 -3.12
CA GLY A 156 -12.85 -16.95 -4.26
C GLY A 156 -12.43 -18.33 -4.77
N ILE A 157 -11.12 -18.59 -4.79
CA ILE A 157 -10.58 -19.89 -5.21
C ILE A 157 -10.87 -20.96 -4.15
N ARG A 158 -10.57 -20.67 -2.87
CA ARG A 158 -10.79 -21.57 -1.73
C ARG A 158 -12.26 -22.01 -1.69
N ASP A 159 -13.17 -21.06 -1.69
CA ASP A 159 -14.60 -21.34 -1.56
C ASP A 159 -15.13 -22.15 -2.75
N PHE A 160 -14.59 -21.92 -3.96
CA PHE A 160 -14.91 -22.75 -5.12
C PHE A 160 -14.41 -24.19 -4.96
N VAL A 161 -13.15 -24.36 -4.55
CA VAL A 161 -12.53 -25.68 -4.39
C VAL A 161 -13.23 -26.48 -3.30
N GLU A 162 -13.49 -25.88 -2.14
CA GLU A 162 -14.19 -26.54 -1.03
C GLU A 162 -15.60 -26.98 -1.43
N LYS A 163 -16.34 -26.10 -2.11
CA LYS A 163 -17.71 -26.41 -2.56
C LYS A 163 -17.75 -27.53 -3.62
N ASN A 164 -16.76 -27.57 -4.51
CA ASN A 164 -16.75 -28.48 -5.66
C ASN A 164 -15.73 -29.62 -5.49
N ASN A 165 -15.25 -29.88 -4.28
CA ASN A 165 -14.16 -30.82 -4.02
C ASN A 165 -14.37 -32.17 -4.72
N ASP A 166 -15.57 -32.74 -4.61
CA ASP A 166 -15.91 -34.05 -5.19
C ASP A 166 -15.93 -34.05 -6.73
N TYR A 167 -16.06 -32.89 -7.35
CA TYR A 167 -16.03 -32.70 -8.81
C TYR A 167 -14.63 -32.38 -9.33
N LEU A 168 -13.63 -32.23 -8.45
CA LEU A 168 -12.26 -31.82 -8.81
C LEU A 168 -11.24 -32.97 -8.71
N GLN A 169 -11.63 -34.14 -8.19
CA GLN A 169 -10.72 -35.26 -7.93
C GLN A 169 -10.33 -36.05 -9.19
N SER A 170 -11.14 -36.00 -10.23
CA SER A 170 -10.94 -36.76 -11.47
C SER A 170 -11.53 -36.03 -12.68
N GLN A 171 -11.10 -36.39 -13.89
CA GLN A 171 -11.67 -35.82 -15.12
C GLN A 171 -13.10 -36.31 -15.41
N ILE A 172 -13.43 -37.54 -14.96
CA ILE A 172 -14.72 -38.21 -15.11
C ILE A 172 -15.07 -38.90 -13.78
N GLY A 173 -16.35 -38.88 -13.41
CA GLY A 173 -16.88 -39.43 -12.18
C GLY A 173 -17.05 -38.36 -11.11
N ASN A 174 -18.27 -38.22 -10.60
CA ASN A 174 -18.63 -37.27 -9.55
C ASN A 174 -19.91 -37.74 -8.80
N PRO A 175 -20.42 -37.01 -7.79
CA PRO A 175 -21.62 -37.41 -7.06
C PRO A 175 -22.89 -37.61 -7.91
N GLU A 176 -22.93 -37.07 -9.13
CA GLU A 176 -24.05 -37.24 -10.07
C GLU A 176 -23.90 -38.48 -10.97
N GLY A 177 -22.76 -39.20 -10.92
CA GLY A 177 -22.55 -40.46 -11.62
C GLY A 177 -21.09 -40.72 -12.02
N VAL A 178 -20.75 -42.00 -12.18
CA VAL A 178 -19.38 -42.46 -12.50
C VAL A 178 -18.89 -42.05 -13.89
N ASP A 179 -19.81 -41.80 -14.83
CA ASP A 179 -19.48 -41.42 -16.22
C ASP A 179 -19.61 -39.91 -16.50
N LYS A 180 -19.85 -39.10 -15.46
CA LYS A 180 -20.07 -37.65 -15.63
C LYS A 180 -18.75 -36.90 -15.79
N PRO A 181 -18.60 -36.02 -16.81
CA PRO A 181 -17.38 -35.26 -17.02
C PRO A 181 -17.29 -34.04 -16.09
N ASN A 182 -16.10 -33.76 -15.59
CA ASN A 182 -15.86 -32.67 -14.64
C ASN A 182 -15.20 -31.42 -15.27
N LYS A 183 -15.07 -31.38 -16.60
CA LYS A 183 -14.39 -30.29 -17.33
C LYS A 183 -14.84 -28.90 -16.92
N ASN A 184 -16.14 -28.71 -16.69
CA ASN A 184 -16.70 -27.42 -16.33
C ASN A 184 -16.36 -26.96 -14.90
N PHE A 185 -15.79 -27.84 -14.07
CA PHE A 185 -15.37 -27.53 -12.71
C PHE A 185 -13.87 -27.26 -12.63
N TYR A 186 -13.04 -28.13 -13.23
CA TYR A 186 -11.57 -27.99 -13.14
C TYR A 186 -10.98 -27.01 -14.16
N ASP A 187 -11.76 -26.54 -15.15
CA ASP A 187 -11.29 -25.52 -16.08
C ASP A 187 -10.81 -24.27 -15.32
N PRO A 188 -9.52 -23.88 -15.44
CA PRO A 188 -8.97 -22.77 -14.68
C PRO A 188 -9.75 -21.47 -14.83
N ARG A 189 -10.37 -21.24 -15.99
CA ARG A 189 -11.15 -20.02 -16.25
C ARG A 189 -12.36 -19.89 -15.33
N VAL A 190 -12.82 -20.98 -14.72
CA VAL A 190 -13.98 -20.96 -13.82
C VAL A 190 -13.55 -20.53 -12.41
N TRP A 191 -12.59 -21.23 -11.80
CA TRP A 191 -12.21 -20.94 -10.41
C TRP A 191 -11.25 -19.77 -10.27
N VAL A 192 -10.39 -19.48 -11.26
CA VAL A 192 -9.61 -18.23 -11.32
C VAL A 192 -10.55 -17.04 -11.35
N ARG A 193 -11.66 -17.15 -12.10
CA ARG A 193 -12.67 -16.09 -12.18
C ARG A 193 -13.36 -15.83 -10.85
N GLU A 194 -13.50 -16.83 -9.99
CA GLU A 194 -14.03 -16.60 -8.64
C GLU A 194 -13.05 -15.77 -7.80
N GLY A 195 -11.74 -16.05 -7.88
CA GLY A 195 -10.71 -15.21 -7.25
C GLY A 195 -10.71 -13.76 -7.76
N GLU A 196 -10.84 -13.57 -9.08
CA GLU A 196 -10.97 -12.24 -9.68
C GLU A 196 -12.19 -11.47 -9.15
N LYS A 197 -13.34 -12.14 -8.99
CA LYS A 197 -14.56 -11.50 -8.49
C LYS A 197 -14.40 -11.02 -7.04
N THR A 198 -13.84 -11.85 -6.17
CA THR A 198 -13.64 -11.51 -4.76
C THR A 198 -12.57 -10.44 -4.58
N MET A 199 -11.46 -10.50 -5.33
CA MET A 199 -10.46 -9.43 -5.36
C MET A 199 -11.06 -8.11 -5.87
N ALA A 200 -11.83 -8.14 -6.97
CA ALA A 200 -12.48 -6.95 -7.50
C ALA A 200 -13.46 -6.32 -6.49
N ALA A 201 -14.19 -7.13 -5.71
CA ALA A 201 -15.03 -6.63 -4.63
C ALA A 201 -14.22 -5.90 -3.55
N ARG A 202 -13.06 -6.46 -3.15
CA ARG A 202 -12.14 -5.84 -2.18
C ARG A 202 -11.51 -4.55 -2.70
N VAL A 203 -11.13 -4.50 -3.98
CA VAL A 203 -10.62 -3.27 -4.63
C VAL A 203 -11.70 -2.18 -4.64
N LYS A 204 -12.95 -2.51 -4.96
CA LYS A 204 -14.06 -1.55 -4.90
C LYS A 204 -14.29 -0.99 -3.50
N GLU A 205 -14.06 -1.79 -2.46
CA GLU A 205 -14.08 -1.31 -1.07
C GLU A 205 -12.97 -0.30 -0.82
N ALA A 206 -11.72 -0.60 -1.20
CA ALA A 206 -10.62 0.34 -1.08
C ALA A 206 -10.90 1.67 -1.81
N CYS A 207 -11.47 1.63 -3.03
CA CYS A 207 -11.86 2.84 -3.75
C CYS A 207 -12.89 3.70 -2.99
N ARG A 208 -13.86 3.06 -2.31
CA ARG A 208 -14.84 3.76 -1.46
C ARG A 208 -14.17 4.39 -0.24
N ASP A 209 -13.34 3.62 0.46
CA ASP A 209 -12.65 4.09 1.67
C ASP A 209 -11.72 5.28 1.37
N LEU A 210 -11.11 5.29 0.18
CA LEU A 210 -10.26 6.39 -0.31
C LEU A 210 -11.04 7.57 -0.93
N GLY A 211 -12.37 7.51 -0.99
CA GLY A 211 -13.18 8.58 -1.61
C GLY A 211 -13.00 8.74 -3.13
N ASN A 212 -12.50 7.69 -3.79
CA ASN A 212 -12.18 7.66 -5.23
C ASN A 212 -13.19 6.84 -6.05
N VAL A 213 -14.48 7.12 -5.83
CA VAL A 213 -15.58 6.54 -6.63
C VAL A 213 -16.19 7.66 -7.47
N ASP A 214 -16.46 7.37 -8.75
CA ASP A 214 -17.07 8.28 -9.71
C ASP A 214 -16.30 9.62 -9.89
N ARG A 215 -14.98 9.52 -10.12
CA ARG A 215 -14.05 10.66 -10.24
C ARG A 215 -13.40 10.83 -11.63
N LEU A 216 -13.91 10.14 -12.65
CA LEU A 216 -13.36 10.14 -14.03
C LEU A 216 -14.03 11.18 -14.93
#